data_AF-A0A2V8XN23-F1
#
_entry.id   AF-A0A2V8XN23-F1
#
_cell.length_a   1.000
_cell.length_b   1.000
_cell.length_c   1.000
_cell.angle_alpha   90.00
_cell.angle_beta   90.00
_cell.angle_gamma   90.00
#
_symmetry.space_group_name_H-M   'P 1'
#
loop_
_entity.id
_entity.type
_entity.pdbx_description
1 polymer ?
#
loop_
_entity_poly.entity_id
_entity_poly.type
_entity_poly.pdbx_seq_one_letter_code
_entity_poly.pdbx_strand_id
1 'polypeptide(L)'
;MKNACERWKDQLRETALTGARTPQFAEHLQTCANCSAELRDLEARRARLDTLLPLVAQGAEPPADFRARVLAAAEAAGKRRRVRRWQAWTLAGAAATAAIVLVVGAVLHRGTTGKIQPEGLAAAQKLAEWRAPSDSLLATPGQEILRTTPKLGESYLNVPMKAVEEE
;
A
#
# COMPACT_ATOMS: atom_id res chain seq x y z
N MET A 1 22.98 -2.34 -41.49
CA MET A 1 21.73 -1.57 -41.70
C MET A 1 20.46 -2.24 -41.16
N LYS A 2 20.44 -3.55 -40.84
CA LYS A 2 19.26 -4.23 -40.28
C LYS A 2 18.82 -3.72 -38.88
N ASN A 3 19.77 -3.37 -38.01
CA ASN A 3 19.48 -2.92 -36.64
C ASN A 3 18.70 -1.60 -36.57
N ALA A 4 18.87 -0.72 -37.58
CA ALA A 4 18.13 0.54 -37.62
C ALA A 4 16.65 0.32 -37.97
N CYS A 5 16.33 -0.72 -38.77
CA CYS A 5 14.96 -1.01 -39.21
C CYS A 5 14.12 -1.63 -38.09
N GLU A 6 14.71 -2.48 -37.23
CA GLU A 6 13.98 -3.09 -36.10
C GLU A 6 13.38 -2.06 -35.14
N ARG A 7 14.08 -0.93 -34.91
CA ARG A 7 13.56 0.16 -34.07
C ARG A 7 12.24 0.75 -34.59
N TRP A 8 12.00 0.69 -35.90
CA TRP A 8 10.86 1.33 -36.53
C TRP A 8 9.65 0.41 -36.69
N LYS A 9 9.75 -0.85 -36.28
CA LYS A 9 8.72 -1.86 -36.53
C LYS A 9 7.37 -1.54 -35.90
N ASP A 10 7.38 -1.07 -34.66
CA ASP A 10 6.14 -0.67 -33.96
C ASP A 10 5.54 0.57 -34.62
N GLN A 11 6.39 1.52 -35.00
CA GLN A 11 5.96 2.74 -35.67
C GLN A 11 5.40 2.47 -37.07
N LEU A 12 5.96 1.49 -37.79
CA LEU A 12 5.47 1.04 -39.09
C LEU A 12 4.06 0.45 -38.98
N ARG A 13 3.79 -0.36 -37.94
CA ARG A 13 2.44 -0.90 -37.66
C ARG A 13 1.46 0.18 -37.26
N GLU A 14 1.87 1.07 -36.37
CA GLU A 14 1.04 2.18 -35.91
C GLU A 14 0.66 3.10 -37.07
N THR A 15 1.63 3.50 -37.90
CA THR A 15 1.36 4.32 -39.09
C THR A 15 0.46 3.60 -40.08
N ALA A 16 0.61 2.29 -40.29
CA ALA A 16 -0.29 1.55 -41.17
C ALA A 16 -1.75 1.56 -40.65
N LEU A 17 -1.96 1.46 -39.33
CA LEU A 17 -3.29 1.39 -38.70
C LEU A 17 -3.96 2.75 -38.48
N THR A 18 -3.21 3.81 -38.21
CA THR A 18 -3.77 5.13 -37.85
C THR A 18 -3.48 6.20 -38.90
N GLY A 19 -2.51 5.99 -39.79
CA GLY A 19 -1.99 7.00 -40.70
C GLY A 19 -1.07 8.03 -40.03
N ALA A 20 -0.90 7.97 -38.71
CA ALA A 20 -0.07 8.91 -37.98
C ALA A 20 1.42 8.59 -38.20
N ARG A 21 2.18 9.57 -38.69
CA ARG A 21 3.62 9.44 -38.96
C ARG A 21 4.40 10.49 -38.19
N THR A 22 5.46 10.08 -37.49
CA THR A 22 6.39 11.03 -36.88
C THR A 22 7.42 11.53 -37.90
N PRO A 23 7.98 12.74 -37.73
CA PRO A 23 8.93 13.31 -38.68
C PRO A 23 10.19 12.44 -38.85
N GLN A 24 10.71 11.86 -37.76
CA GLN A 24 11.91 11.00 -37.81
C GLN A 24 11.66 9.70 -38.57
N PHE A 25 10.45 9.12 -38.45
CA PHE A 25 10.09 7.92 -39.22
C PHE A 25 9.88 8.26 -40.70
N ALA A 26 9.34 9.44 -41.02
CA ALA A 26 9.21 9.90 -42.41
C ALA A 26 10.56 10.04 -43.11
N GLU A 27 11.56 10.59 -42.43
CA GLU A 27 12.94 10.67 -42.94
C GLU A 27 13.54 9.29 -43.20
N HIS A 28 13.33 8.33 -42.28
CA HIS A 28 13.76 6.95 -42.49
C HIS A 28 13.10 6.30 -43.71
N LEU A 29 11.81 6.54 -43.94
CA LEU A 29 11.09 5.98 -45.10
C LEU A 29 11.60 6.52 -46.44
N GLN A 30 12.14 7.75 -46.48
CA GLN A 30 12.78 8.29 -47.69
C GLN A 30 14.11 7.59 -48.01
N THR A 31 14.79 7.07 -47.00
CA THR A 31 16.13 6.45 -47.15
C THR A 31 16.08 4.93 -47.20
N CYS A 32 14.99 4.29 -46.74
CA CYS A 32 14.86 2.84 -46.68
C CYS A 32 13.73 2.30 -47.59
N ALA A 33 14.15 1.64 -48.68
CA ALA A 33 13.23 0.98 -49.62
C ALA A 33 12.47 -0.21 -48.99
N ASN A 34 13.07 -0.90 -48.01
CA ASN A 34 12.44 -2.05 -47.38
C ASN A 34 11.25 -1.62 -46.49
N CYS A 35 11.46 -0.66 -45.59
CA CYS A 35 10.41 -0.16 -44.70
C CYS A 35 9.26 0.52 -45.47
N SER A 36 9.56 1.21 -46.58
CA SER A 36 8.53 1.79 -47.45
C SER A 36 7.77 0.75 -48.28
N ALA A 37 8.38 -0.38 -48.63
CA ALA A 37 7.67 -1.51 -49.23
C ALA A 37 6.77 -2.24 -48.21
N GLU A 38 7.28 -2.50 -47.01
CA GLU A 38 6.51 -3.13 -45.93
C GLU A 38 5.31 -2.26 -45.51
N LEU A 39 5.49 -0.94 -45.40
CA LEU A 39 4.39 -0.05 -45.07
C LEU A 39 3.28 -0.09 -46.13
N ARG A 40 3.63 -0.09 -47.42
CA ARG A 40 2.65 -0.23 -48.51
C ARG A 40 1.90 -1.56 -48.47
N ASP A 41 2.58 -2.66 -48.12
CA ASP A 41 1.92 -3.97 -47.96
C ASP A 41 0.91 -3.95 -46.80
N LEU A 42 1.28 -3.35 -45.65
CA LEU A 42 0.36 -3.22 -44.52
C LEU A 42 -0.83 -2.30 -44.83
N GLU A 43 -0.60 -1.16 -45.49
CA GLU A 43 -1.65 -0.25 -45.91
C GLU A 43 -2.61 -0.93 -46.91
N ALA A 44 -2.10 -1.72 -47.84
CA ALA A 44 -2.92 -2.51 -48.77
C ALA A 44 -3.77 -3.57 -48.04
N ARG A 45 -3.18 -4.26 -47.05
CA ARG A 45 -3.92 -5.22 -46.20
C ARG A 45 -5.01 -4.54 -45.39
N ARG A 46 -4.72 -3.39 -44.79
CA ARG A 46 -5.71 -2.58 -44.08
C ARG A 46 -6.84 -2.17 -45.01
N ALA A 47 -6.54 -1.62 -46.18
CA ALA A 47 -7.56 -1.23 -47.15
C ALA A 47 -8.47 -2.41 -47.52
N ARG A 48 -7.89 -3.62 -47.67
CA ARG A 48 -8.66 -4.85 -47.89
C ARG A 48 -9.54 -5.24 -46.70
N LEU A 49 -9.08 -5.03 -45.47
CA LEU A 49 -9.90 -5.27 -44.28
C LEU A 49 -11.01 -4.23 -44.16
N ASP A 50 -10.73 -2.97 -44.40
CA ASP A 50 -11.69 -1.86 -44.35
C ASP A 50 -12.81 -2.03 -45.38
N THR A 51 -12.55 -2.67 -46.53
CA THR A 51 -13.62 -3.01 -47.51
C THR A 51 -14.48 -4.18 -47.06
N LEU A 52 -13.94 -5.11 -46.28
CA LEU A 52 -14.67 -6.27 -45.75
C LEU A 52 -15.41 -5.95 -44.45
N LEU A 53 -14.95 -4.97 -43.68
CA LEU A 53 -15.47 -4.64 -42.36
C LEU A 53 -16.97 -4.27 -42.38
N PRO A 54 -17.48 -3.50 -43.36
CA PRO A 54 -18.92 -3.24 -43.48
C PRO A 54 -19.75 -4.50 -43.67
N LEU A 55 -19.24 -5.52 -44.37
CA LEU A 55 -19.95 -6.78 -44.60
C LEU A 55 -20.10 -7.59 -43.30
N VAL A 56 -19.12 -7.50 -42.40
CA VAL A 56 -19.17 -8.12 -41.08
C VAL A 56 -19.99 -7.28 -40.10
N ALA A 57 -19.89 -5.95 -40.20
CA ALA A 57 -20.52 -5.01 -39.29
C ALA A 57 -22.04 -4.90 -39.47
N GLN A 58 -22.59 -5.28 -40.62
CA GLN A 58 -24.06 -5.30 -40.85
C GLN A 58 -24.84 -6.15 -39.83
N GLY A 59 -24.21 -7.14 -39.19
CA GLY A 59 -24.81 -7.92 -38.09
C GLY A 59 -24.43 -7.45 -36.68
N ALA A 60 -23.59 -6.43 -36.56
CA ALA A 60 -22.99 -5.97 -35.30
C ALA A 60 -23.58 -4.65 -34.80
N GLU A 61 -24.65 -4.14 -35.41
CA GLU A 61 -25.30 -2.92 -34.94
C GLU A 61 -25.87 -3.16 -33.53
N PRO A 62 -25.36 -2.45 -32.50
CA PRO A 62 -25.86 -2.62 -31.16
C PRO A 62 -27.33 -2.19 -31.13
N PRO A 63 -28.17 -2.84 -30.29
CA PRO A 63 -29.57 -2.47 -30.17
C PRO A 63 -29.71 -0.99 -29.80
N ALA A 64 -30.79 -0.35 -30.24
CA ALA A 64 -31.01 1.09 -30.09
C ALA A 64 -30.89 1.59 -28.64
N ASP A 65 -31.14 0.71 -27.66
CA ASP A 65 -31.06 0.99 -26.22
C ASP A 65 -29.65 0.83 -25.62
N PHE A 66 -28.68 0.31 -26.38
CA PHE A 66 -27.34 -0.01 -25.89
C PHE A 66 -26.64 1.21 -25.27
N ARG A 67 -26.67 2.34 -25.97
CA ARG A 67 -26.10 3.60 -25.48
C ARG A 67 -26.73 4.02 -24.16
N ALA A 68 -28.06 3.97 -24.07
CA ALA A 68 -28.79 4.32 -22.86
C ALA A 68 -28.42 3.38 -21.70
N ARG A 69 -28.33 2.06 -21.95
CA ARG A 69 -27.94 1.06 -20.94
C ARG A 69 -26.52 1.27 -20.43
N VAL A 70 -25.56 1.52 -21.33
CA VAL A 70 -24.16 1.76 -20.95
C VAL A 70 -24.05 3.03 -20.10
N LEU A 71 -24.71 4.12 -20.50
CA LEU A 71 -24.68 5.37 -19.75
C LEU A 71 -25.35 5.23 -18.38
N ALA A 72 -26.52 4.58 -18.32
CA ALA A 72 -27.21 4.31 -17.06
C ALA A 72 -26.36 3.45 -16.11
N ALA A 73 -25.68 2.42 -16.64
CA ALA A 73 -24.78 1.58 -15.85
C ALA A 73 -23.57 2.37 -15.32
N ALA A 74 -22.96 3.22 -16.15
CA ALA A 74 -21.85 4.07 -15.74
C ALA A 74 -22.25 5.07 -14.65
N GLU A 75 -23.42 5.69 -14.78
CA GLU A 75 -23.94 6.63 -13.79
C GLU A 75 -24.28 5.94 -12.47
N ALA A 76 -24.94 4.77 -12.52
CA ALA A 76 -25.26 3.97 -11.35
C ALA A 76 -23.99 3.54 -10.58
N ALA A 77 -22.93 3.14 -11.29
CA ALA A 77 -21.64 2.81 -10.68
C ALA A 77 -21.03 4.03 -9.97
N GLY A 78 -21.09 5.22 -10.57
CA GLY A 78 -20.64 6.46 -9.98
C GLY A 78 -21.39 6.85 -8.70
N LYS A 79 -22.73 6.75 -8.72
CA LYS A 79 -23.60 7.04 -7.57
C LYS A 79 -23.33 6.09 -6.40
N ARG A 80 -23.26 4.77 -6.65
CA ARG A 80 -22.95 3.77 -5.61
C ARG A 80 -21.59 4.03 -4.94
N ARG A 81 -20.57 4.39 -5.72
CA ARG A 81 -19.24 4.72 -5.19
C ARG A 81 -19.26 5.98 -4.33
N ARG A 82 -20.02 7.01 -4.72
CA ARG A 82 -20.15 8.26 -3.96
C ARG A 82 -20.84 8.02 -2.61
N VAL A 83 -21.96 7.30 -2.60
CA VAL A 83 -22.71 6.98 -1.38
C VAL A 83 -21.84 6.19 -0.39
N ARG A 84 -21.18 5.13 -0.86
CA ARG A 84 -20.29 4.30 -0.01
C ARG A 84 -19.13 5.10 0.56
N ARG A 85 -18.55 6.02 -0.21
CA ARG A 85 -17.53 6.95 0.30
C ARG A 85 -18.14 7.83 1.37
N TRP A 86 -19.24 8.52 1.09
CA TRP A 86 -19.85 9.44 2.05
C TRP A 86 -20.19 8.74 3.38
N GLN A 87 -20.77 7.53 3.33
CA GLN A 87 -21.03 6.70 4.51
C GLN A 87 -19.74 6.31 5.27
N ALA A 88 -18.66 5.97 4.56
CA ALA A 88 -17.39 5.66 5.19
C ALA A 88 -16.78 6.90 5.89
N TRP A 89 -16.90 8.08 5.29
CA TRP A 89 -16.43 9.32 5.90
C TRP A 89 -17.29 9.72 7.11
N THR A 90 -18.60 9.52 7.08
CA THR A 90 -19.47 9.77 8.25
C THR A 90 -19.18 8.80 9.40
N LEU A 91 -18.95 7.51 9.10
CA LEU A 91 -18.59 6.51 10.10
C LEU A 91 -17.20 6.79 10.70
N ALA A 92 -16.23 7.14 9.86
CA ALA A 92 -14.89 7.52 10.32
C ALA A 92 -14.94 8.78 11.22
N GLY A 93 -15.75 9.77 10.84
CA GLY A 93 -15.98 10.96 11.67
C GLY A 93 -16.59 10.62 13.03
N ALA A 94 -17.62 9.78 13.06
CA ALA A 94 -18.26 9.34 14.31
C ALA A 94 -17.34 8.50 15.21
N ALA A 95 -16.50 7.64 14.62
CA ALA A 95 -15.52 6.86 15.39
C ALA A 95 -14.43 7.75 15.99
N ALA A 96 -13.96 8.75 15.25
CA ALA A 96 -12.96 9.69 15.74
C ALA A 96 -13.49 10.54 16.90
N THR A 97 -14.73 11.03 16.82
CA THR A 97 -15.34 11.79 17.92
C THR A 97 -15.54 10.93 19.17
N ALA A 98 -15.99 9.68 19.02
CA ALA A 98 -16.12 8.75 20.14
C ALA A 98 -14.78 8.45 20.82
N ALA A 99 -13.71 8.26 20.04
CA ALA A 99 -12.37 8.06 20.57
C ALA A 99 -11.86 9.27 21.35
N ILE A 100 -12.08 10.49 20.83
CA ILE A 100 -11.70 11.73 21.54
C ILE A 100 -12.45 11.85 22.87
N VAL A 101 -13.77 11.61 22.87
CA VAL A 101 -14.58 11.66 24.11
C VAL A 101 -14.07 10.65 25.14
N LEU A 102 -13.74 9.42 24.71
CA LEU A 102 -13.18 8.41 25.60
C LEU A 102 -11.82 8.82 26.18
N VAL A 103 -10.92 9.37 25.36
CA VAL A 103 -9.60 9.83 25.81
C VAL A 103 -9.73 11.00 26.79
N VAL A 104 -10.54 12.02 26.44
CA VAL A 104 -10.77 13.18 27.30
C VAL A 104 -11.41 12.75 28.62
N GLY A 105 -12.43 11.87 28.57
CA GLY A 105 -13.05 11.30 29.76
C GLY A 105 -12.05 10.55 30.64
N ALA A 106 -11.19 9.72 30.05
CA ALA A 106 -10.17 8.97 30.78
C ALA A 106 -9.11 9.88 31.42
N VAL A 107 -8.67 10.94 30.73
CA VAL A 107 -7.71 11.92 31.27
C VAL A 107 -8.32 12.69 32.43
N LEU A 108 -9.55 13.20 32.28
CA LEU A 108 -10.25 13.92 33.36
C LEU A 108 -10.53 13.00 34.57
N HIS A 109 -10.88 11.73 34.32
CA HIS A 109 -11.11 10.78 35.39
C HIS A 109 -9.81 10.44 36.15
N ARG A 110 -8.69 10.22 35.44
CA ARG A 110 -7.38 10.01 36.07
C ARG A 110 -6.86 11.25 36.81
N GLY A 111 -7.13 12.45 36.31
CA GLY A 111 -6.75 13.69 36.99
C GLY A 111 -7.51 13.93 38.30
N THR A 112 -8.74 13.42 38.40
CA THR A 112 -9.57 13.56 39.61
C THR A 112 -9.34 12.45 40.65
N THR A 113 -8.95 11.24 40.22
CA THR A 113 -8.71 10.09 41.12
C THR A 113 -7.23 9.80 41.40
N GLY A 114 -6.31 10.28 40.55
CA GLY A 114 -4.87 10.02 40.66
C GLY A 114 -4.14 11.03 41.53
N LYS A 115 -4.24 10.92 42.85
CA LYS A 115 -3.20 11.48 43.73
C LYS A 115 -1.95 10.62 43.53
N ILE A 116 -0.99 11.11 42.75
CA ILE A 116 0.33 10.49 42.64
C ILE A 116 0.92 10.47 44.06
N GLN A 117 1.01 9.28 44.67
CA GLN A 117 1.52 9.13 46.02
C GLN A 117 2.99 9.59 46.03
N PRO A 118 3.40 10.48 46.96
CA PRO A 118 4.76 10.98 47.00
C PRO A 118 5.80 9.86 47.20
N GLU A 119 5.41 8.76 47.83
CA GLU A 119 6.21 7.53 47.97
C GLU A 119 6.57 6.90 46.62
N GLY A 120 5.63 6.86 45.65
CA GLY A 120 5.87 6.30 44.32
C GLY A 120 6.84 7.15 43.49
N LEU A 121 6.80 8.47 43.67
CA LEU A 121 7.76 9.39 43.04
C LEU A 121 9.15 9.27 43.65
N ALA A 122 9.25 9.12 44.97
CA ALA A 122 10.52 8.87 45.65
C ALA A 122 11.14 7.53 45.24
N ALA A 123 10.33 6.47 45.10
CA ALA A 123 10.79 5.18 44.60
C ALA A 123 11.26 5.26 43.13
N ALA A 124 10.52 5.96 42.27
CA ALA A 124 10.91 6.18 40.89
C ALA A 124 12.21 7.00 40.76
N GLN A 125 12.41 8.01 41.62
CA GLN A 125 13.67 8.76 41.68
C GLN A 125 14.85 7.87 42.07
N LYS A 126 14.68 6.96 43.03
CA LYS A 126 15.74 6.01 43.40
C LYS A 126 16.09 5.03 42.29
N LEU A 127 15.14 4.70 41.41
CA LEU A 127 15.39 3.86 40.23
C LEU A 127 16.05 4.63 39.09
N ALA A 128 15.79 5.93 38.97
CA ALA A 128 16.37 6.81 37.96
C ALA A 128 17.77 7.33 38.36
N GLU A 129 18.19 7.17 39.61
CA GLU A 129 19.52 7.54 40.08
C GLU A 129 20.56 6.61 39.47
N TRP A 130 21.31 7.12 38.48
CA TRP A 130 22.38 6.37 37.85
C TRP A 130 23.52 6.14 38.84
N ARG A 131 23.83 4.87 39.12
CA ARG A 131 25.02 4.47 39.90
C ARG A 131 26.03 3.78 39.01
N ALA A 132 27.31 4.03 39.27
CA ALA A 132 28.38 3.37 38.54
C ALA A 132 28.33 1.86 38.85
N PRO A 133 28.52 0.98 37.84
CA PRO A 133 28.51 -0.47 38.05
C PRO A 133 29.46 -0.95 39.16
N SER A 134 30.56 -0.24 39.38
CA SER A 134 31.56 -0.52 40.42
C SER A 134 31.11 -0.21 41.85
N ASP A 135 30.12 0.67 42.05
CA ASP A 135 29.66 1.00 43.41
C ASP A 135 29.01 -0.19 44.11
N SER A 136 28.37 -1.08 43.33
CA SER A 136 27.81 -2.33 43.83
C SER A 136 28.88 -3.30 44.36
N LEU A 137 30.08 -3.27 43.76
CA LEU A 137 31.22 -4.11 44.13
C LEU A 137 31.94 -3.61 45.39
N LEU A 138 31.82 -2.31 45.70
CA LEU A 138 32.35 -1.74 46.93
C LEU A 138 31.41 -1.91 48.12
N ALA A 139 30.10 -1.89 47.87
CA ALA A 139 29.09 -2.06 48.91
C ALA A 139 28.99 -3.51 49.42
N THR A 140 29.29 -4.49 48.56
CA THR A 140 29.18 -5.92 48.89
C THR A 140 30.56 -6.57 48.83
N PRO A 141 31.19 -6.94 49.98
CA PRO A 141 32.51 -7.54 49.96
C PRO A 141 32.48 -8.85 49.16
N GLY A 142 33.48 -9.06 48.29
CA GLY A 142 33.48 -10.17 47.34
C GLY A 142 33.31 -11.57 47.97
N GLN A 143 33.68 -11.74 49.24
CA GLN A 143 33.46 -13.00 49.97
C GLN A 143 31.99 -13.29 50.26
N GLU A 144 31.17 -12.25 50.40
CA GLU A 144 29.73 -12.39 50.68
C GLU A 144 28.94 -12.73 49.41
N ILE A 145 29.39 -12.21 48.26
CA ILE A 145 28.88 -12.61 46.95
C ILE A 145 29.14 -14.10 46.72
N LEU A 146 30.35 -14.60 47.00
CA LEU A 146 30.68 -16.02 46.85
C LEU A 146 29.86 -16.95 47.76
N ARG A 147 29.40 -16.45 48.93
CA ARG A 147 28.52 -17.21 49.83
C ARG A 147 27.05 -17.19 49.40
N THR A 148 26.60 -16.12 48.77
CA THR A 148 25.22 -15.92 48.34
C THR A 148 24.96 -16.37 46.90
N THR A 149 26.02 -16.71 46.16
CA THR A 149 25.92 -17.30 44.82
C THR A 149 25.39 -18.74 44.95
N PRO A 150 24.25 -19.07 44.31
CA PRO A 150 23.68 -20.40 44.29
C PRO A 150 24.64 -21.35 43.58
N LYS A 151 24.61 -22.61 44.01
CA LYS A 151 25.47 -23.63 43.40
C LYS A 151 24.95 -23.98 42.00
N LEU A 152 25.80 -24.59 41.18
CA LEU A 152 25.42 -25.05 39.85
C LEU A 152 24.17 -25.95 39.94
N GLY A 153 23.04 -25.49 39.40
CA GLY A 153 21.74 -26.17 39.45
C GLY A 153 20.67 -25.47 40.29
N GLU A 154 21.03 -24.46 41.09
CA GLU A 154 20.09 -23.62 41.84
C GLU A 154 19.91 -22.26 41.14
N SER A 155 18.66 -21.76 41.06
CA SER A 155 18.35 -20.49 40.38
C SER A 155 18.10 -19.36 41.37
N TYR A 156 18.61 -18.17 41.07
CA TYR A 156 18.36 -16.93 41.84
C TYR A 156 16.88 -16.48 41.84
N LEU A 157 16.10 -16.95 40.87
CA LEU A 157 14.73 -16.53 40.65
C LEU A 157 13.81 -17.67 41.07
N ASN A 158 13.32 -17.64 42.30
CA ASN A 158 12.20 -18.47 42.69
C ASN A 158 10.92 -17.78 42.23
N VAL A 159 10.52 -18.06 40.98
CA VAL A 159 9.26 -17.55 40.43
C VAL A 159 8.17 -18.53 40.86
N PRO A 160 7.27 -18.16 41.80
CA PRO A 160 6.16 -19.03 42.14
C PRO A 160 5.24 -19.14 40.94
N MET A 161 5.34 -20.25 40.21
CA MET A 161 4.36 -20.63 39.21
C MET A 161 3.08 -20.98 39.98
N LYS A 162 2.03 -20.16 39.85
CA LYS A 162 0.69 -20.54 40.33
C LYS A 162 0.33 -21.86 39.66
N ALA A 163 0.13 -22.90 40.47
CA ALA A 163 -0.51 -24.11 39.99
C ALA A 163 -1.88 -23.73 39.43
N VAL A 164 -2.11 -24.10 38.17
CA VAL A 164 -3.42 -24.02 37.56
C VAL A 164 -4.26 -25.10 38.26
N GLU A 165 -5.13 -24.69 39.17
CA GLU A 165 -6.17 -25.56 39.73
C GLU A 165 -7.20 -25.79 38.62
N GLU A 166 -7.22 -27.01 38.06
CA GLU A 166 -8.36 -27.56 37.34
C GLU A 166 -9.34 -28.11 38.37
N GLU A 167 -10.43 -27.38 38.62
CA GLU A 167 -11.85 -27.81 38.70
C GLU A 167 -12.74 -26.77 39.41
#